data_AF-A0A7C3VLG5-F1
#
_entry.id   AF-A0A7C3VLG5-F1
#
_cell.length_a   1.000
_cell.length_b   1.000
_cell.length_c   1.000
_cell.angle_alpha   90.00
_cell.angle_beta   90.00
_cell.angle_gamma   90.00
#
_symmetry.space_group_name_H-M   'P 1'
#
loop_
_entity.id
_entity.type
_entity.pdbx_description
1 polymer ?
#
loop_
_entity_poly.entity_id
_entity_poly.type
_entity_poly.pdbx_seq_one_letter_code
_entity_poly.pdbx_strand_id
1 'polypeptide(L)'
;EMHSGFGDLRNDCPMQLLRQWKGFQPSDGVRADLARIDELWDKAGNTFGGDGPWLFGDYSLADVFYAPGAARIAGYDLPVSDPCAAYVATHLADPAFRAWRAEGLKKRYDPEPYAQGLDSVDWPGPD
;
A
#
# COMPACT_ATOMS: atom_id res chain seq x y z
N GLU A 1 -15.12 -3.54 -3.87
CA GLU A 1 -13.90 -3.47 -4.72
C GLU A 1 -12.64 -4.02 -4.05
N MET A 2 -12.66 -4.36 -2.75
CA MET A 2 -11.48 -4.78 -1.97
C MET A 2 -10.76 -6.06 -2.45
N HIS A 3 -11.44 -7.00 -3.15
CA HIS A 3 -10.85 -8.28 -3.53
C HIS A 3 -10.61 -8.45 -5.05
N SER A 4 -11.44 -7.82 -5.89
CA SER A 4 -11.42 -7.98 -7.35
C SER A 4 -11.09 -6.70 -8.12
N GLY A 5 -10.98 -5.55 -7.44
CA GLY A 5 -10.63 -4.27 -8.05
C GLY A 5 -9.13 -4.08 -8.27
N PHE A 6 -8.77 -2.94 -8.85
CA PHE A 6 -7.39 -2.46 -8.98
C PHE A 6 -6.46 -3.41 -9.76
N GLY A 7 -6.91 -3.81 -10.95
CA GLY A 7 -6.23 -4.80 -11.77
C GLY A 7 -4.86 -4.32 -12.24
N ASP A 8 -4.79 -3.09 -12.75
CA ASP A 8 -3.58 -2.51 -13.30
C ASP A 8 -2.56 -2.26 -12.18
N LEU A 9 -3.00 -1.75 -11.03
CA LEU A 9 -2.16 -1.65 -9.84
C LEU A 9 -1.57 -3.01 -9.44
N ARG A 10 -2.37 -4.08 -9.43
CA ARG A 10 -1.88 -5.41 -9.03
C ARG A 10 -0.90 -6.02 -10.03
N ASN A 11 -1.08 -5.74 -11.32
CA ASN A 11 -0.24 -6.25 -12.40
C ASN A 11 1.09 -5.49 -12.47
N ASP A 12 1.04 -4.16 -12.47
CA ASP A 12 2.22 -3.31 -12.65
C ASP A 12 3.04 -3.18 -11.36
N CYS A 13 2.37 -3.28 -10.20
CA CYS A 13 3.00 -3.20 -8.87
C CYS A 13 2.80 -4.53 -8.12
N PRO A 14 3.52 -5.62 -8.49
CA PRO A 14 3.43 -6.88 -7.77
C PRO A 14 3.82 -6.71 -6.30
N MET A 15 3.22 -7.54 -5.43
CA MET A 15 3.37 -7.43 -3.99
C MET A 15 4.83 -7.68 -3.56
N GLN A 16 5.39 -6.73 -2.82
CA GLN A 16 6.71 -6.83 -2.19
C GLN A 16 6.74 -6.02 -0.89
N LEU A 17 7.58 -6.43 0.06
CA LEU A 17 7.73 -5.79 1.39
C LEU A 17 9.19 -5.44 1.72
N LEU A 18 10.07 -5.49 0.71
CA LEU A 18 11.51 -5.43 0.85
C LEU A 18 12.02 -3.99 0.90
N ARG A 19 11.51 -3.13 0.02
CA ARG A 19 12.12 -1.83 -0.28
C ARG A 19 11.11 -0.82 -0.82
N GLN A 20 11.54 0.41 -1.05
CA GLN A 20 10.83 1.35 -1.92
C GLN A 20 11.61 1.57 -3.21
N TRP A 21 10.97 1.33 -4.36
CA TRP A 21 11.52 1.67 -5.66
C TRP A 21 11.53 3.18 -5.89
N LYS A 22 12.53 3.68 -6.63
CA LYS A 22 12.63 5.09 -7.02
C LYS A 22 12.46 5.25 -8.52
N GLY A 23 11.74 6.30 -8.91
CA GLY A 23 11.51 6.64 -10.31
C GLY A 23 10.51 5.74 -11.04
N PHE A 24 9.76 4.87 -10.34
CA PHE A 24 8.71 4.08 -10.95
C PHE A 24 7.67 4.99 -11.60
N GLN A 25 7.39 4.76 -12.88
CA GLN A 25 6.41 5.54 -13.65
C GLN A 25 5.12 4.74 -13.77
N PRO A 26 4.06 5.07 -13.00
CA PRO A 26 2.81 4.33 -13.11
C PRO A 26 2.22 4.47 -14.51
N SER A 27 1.52 3.45 -14.98
CA SER A 27 0.70 3.54 -16.19
C SER A 27 -0.54 4.39 -15.94
N ASP A 28 -1.27 4.76 -17.00
CA ASP A 28 -2.54 5.47 -16.85
C ASP A 28 -3.60 4.61 -16.15
N GLY A 29 -3.54 3.28 -16.34
CA GLY A 29 -4.36 2.32 -15.63
C GLY A 29 -4.08 2.32 -14.12
N VAL A 30 -2.80 2.29 -13.73
CA VAL A 30 -2.39 2.42 -12.32
C VAL A 30 -2.86 3.76 -11.74
N ARG A 31 -2.70 4.88 -12.48
CA ARG A 31 -3.19 6.19 -12.03
C ARG A 31 -4.70 6.21 -11.81
N ALA A 32 -5.48 5.58 -12.70
CA ALA A 32 -6.92 5.47 -12.55
C ALA A 32 -7.33 4.62 -11.33
N ASP A 33 -6.62 3.50 -11.11
CA ASP A 33 -6.81 2.65 -9.93
C ASP A 33 -6.50 3.43 -8.63
N LEU A 34 -5.41 4.19 -8.59
CA LEU A 34 -5.04 5.03 -7.44
C LEU A 34 -6.09 6.12 -7.17
N ALA A 35 -6.57 6.81 -8.20
CA ALA A 35 -7.63 7.81 -8.05
C ALA A 35 -8.90 7.21 -7.46
N ARG A 36 -9.25 5.96 -7.85
CA ARG A 36 -10.39 5.25 -7.28
C ARG A 36 -10.16 4.84 -5.82
N ILE A 37 -8.95 4.40 -5.48
CA ILE A 37 -8.57 4.09 -4.10
C ILE A 37 -8.71 5.33 -3.21
N ASP A 38 -8.15 6.45 -3.66
CA ASP A 38 -8.22 7.74 -2.95
C ASP A 38 -9.66 8.15 -2.68
N GLU A 39 -10.54 8.09 -3.70
CA GLU A 39 -11.96 8.41 -3.54
C GLU A 39 -12.65 7.51 -2.49
N LEU A 40 -12.38 6.20 -2.53
CA LEU A 40 -12.98 5.25 -1.61
C LEU A 40 -12.53 5.45 -0.17
N TRP A 41 -11.22 5.65 0.03
CA TRP A 41 -10.63 5.82 1.36
C TRP A 41 -11.01 7.16 1.97
N ASP A 42 -10.94 8.25 1.18
CA ASP A 42 -11.37 9.57 1.63
C ASP A 42 -12.85 9.57 2.02
N LYS A 43 -13.72 9.00 1.16
CA LYS A 43 -15.15 8.89 1.47
C LYS A 43 -15.41 8.07 2.74
N ALA A 44 -14.75 6.92 2.90
CA ALA A 44 -14.95 6.07 4.06
C ALA A 44 -14.49 6.77 5.35
N GLY A 45 -13.27 7.32 5.36
CA GLY A 45 -12.72 8.05 6.51
C GLY A 45 -13.58 9.25 6.89
N ASN A 46 -14.00 10.07 5.93
CA ASN A 46 -14.84 11.24 6.20
C ASN A 46 -16.27 10.90 6.64
N THR A 47 -16.80 9.74 6.23
CA THR A 47 -18.20 9.37 6.55
C THR A 47 -18.30 8.53 7.82
N PHE A 48 -17.31 7.67 8.09
CA PHE A 48 -17.37 6.64 9.12
C PHE A 48 -16.14 6.58 10.02
N GLY A 49 -15.08 7.36 9.75
CA GLY A 49 -13.80 7.28 10.45
C GLY A 49 -13.82 7.77 11.91
N GLY A 50 -14.81 8.58 12.31
CA GLY A 50 -14.88 9.10 13.68
C GLY A 50 -13.57 9.79 14.10
N ASP A 51 -13.09 9.47 15.31
CA ASP A 51 -11.85 10.04 15.87
C ASP A 51 -10.60 9.16 15.60
N GLY A 52 -10.75 8.04 14.89
CA GLY A 52 -9.70 7.05 14.66
C GLY A 52 -8.94 7.26 13.34
N PRO A 53 -7.72 6.70 13.20
CA PRO A 53 -6.93 6.81 11.98
C PRO A 53 -7.35 5.78 10.89
N TRP A 54 -8.33 4.92 11.17
CA TRP A 54 -8.80 3.84 10.29
C TRP A 54 -10.10 4.20 9.56
N LEU A 55 -10.41 3.49 8.48
CA LEU A 55 -11.50 3.86 7.57
C LEU A 55 -12.88 3.92 8.24
N PHE A 56 -13.09 3.14 9.30
CA PHE A 56 -14.34 3.03 10.04
C PHE A 56 -14.13 3.26 11.54
N GLY A 57 -13.13 4.07 11.91
CA GLY A 57 -12.77 4.40 13.28
C GLY A 57 -11.79 3.43 13.89
N ASP A 58 -12.29 2.32 14.40
CA ASP A 58 -11.44 1.26 14.93
C ASP A 58 -10.90 0.38 13.80
N TYR A 59 -9.75 -0.27 14.06
CA TYR A 59 -9.17 -1.21 13.11
C TYR A 59 -10.15 -2.33 12.77
N SER A 60 -10.34 -2.58 11.48
CA SER A 60 -11.37 -3.48 10.97
C SER A 60 -10.86 -4.37 9.85
N LEU A 61 -11.71 -5.31 9.41
CA LEU A 61 -11.40 -6.14 8.24
C LEU A 61 -11.17 -5.32 6.97
N ALA A 62 -11.80 -4.14 6.83
CA ALA A 62 -11.55 -3.28 5.68
C ALA A 62 -10.07 -2.88 5.61
N ASP A 63 -9.48 -2.52 6.75
CA ASP A 63 -8.08 -2.12 6.84
C ASP A 63 -7.17 -3.32 6.53
N VAL A 64 -7.48 -4.51 7.05
CA VAL A 64 -6.77 -5.76 6.70
C VAL A 64 -6.74 -6.00 5.19
N PHE A 65 -7.88 -5.83 4.50
CA PHE A 65 -7.94 -6.02 3.05
C PHE A 65 -7.18 -4.95 2.27
N TYR A 66 -7.04 -3.74 2.81
CA TYR A 66 -6.32 -2.65 2.15
C TYR A 66 -4.82 -2.59 2.48
N ALA A 67 -4.33 -3.34 3.48
CA ALA A 67 -2.91 -3.40 3.82
C ALA A 67 -1.99 -3.73 2.61
N PRO A 68 -2.30 -4.71 1.72
CA PRO A 68 -1.49 -4.93 0.52
C PRO A 68 -1.54 -3.79 -0.50
N GLY A 69 -2.60 -2.98 -0.50
CA GLY A 69 -2.71 -1.77 -1.32
C GLY A 69 -1.77 -0.68 -0.79
N ALA A 70 -1.82 -0.43 0.53
CA ALA A 70 -0.92 0.50 1.20
C ALA A 70 0.56 0.12 1.00
N ALA A 71 0.88 -1.17 1.11
CA ALA A 71 2.22 -1.68 0.84
C ALA A 71 2.71 -1.42 -0.59
N ARG A 72 1.83 -1.52 -1.60
CA ARG A 72 2.18 -1.21 -2.99
C ARG A 72 2.41 0.28 -3.19
N ILE A 73 1.53 1.13 -2.66
CA ILE A 73 1.68 2.58 -2.74
C ILE A 73 3.02 3.01 -2.14
N ALA A 74 3.34 2.51 -0.94
CA ALA A 74 4.62 2.77 -0.29
C ALA A 74 5.82 2.20 -1.06
N GLY A 75 5.75 0.92 -1.44
CA GLY A 75 6.86 0.18 -2.03
C GLY A 75 7.22 0.60 -3.46
N TYR A 76 6.32 1.26 -4.18
CA TYR A 76 6.55 1.78 -5.53
C TYR A 76 6.59 3.32 -5.58
N ASP A 77 6.57 3.99 -4.42
CA ASP A 77 6.59 5.45 -4.32
C ASP A 77 5.48 6.11 -5.16
N LEU A 78 4.27 5.52 -5.10
CA LEU A 78 3.17 5.89 -5.99
C LEU A 78 2.56 7.25 -5.58
N PRO A 79 2.22 8.11 -6.56
CA PRO A 79 1.61 9.40 -6.28
C PRO A 79 0.15 9.21 -5.83
N VAL A 80 -0.15 9.65 -4.62
CA VAL A 80 -1.49 9.66 -4.02
C VAL A 80 -1.72 10.97 -3.27
N SER A 81 -2.97 11.26 -2.93
CA SER A 81 -3.33 12.43 -2.11
C SER A 81 -2.78 12.34 -0.67
N ASP A 82 -2.68 13.48 0.02
CA ASP A 82 -2.20 13.53 1.40
C ASP A 82 -3.01 12.65 2.38
N PRO A 83 -4.36 12.60 2.32
CA PRO A 83 -5.14 11.71 3.20
C PRO A 83 -4.84 10.23 2.93
N CYS A 84 -4.67 9.86 1.66
CA CYS A 84 -4.29 8.50 1.28
C CYS A 84 -2.88 8.16 1.80
N ALA A 85 -1.92 9.07 1.61
CA ALA A 85 -0.56 8.91 2.12
C ALA A 85 -0.54 8.77 3.66
N ALA A 86 -1.37 9.53 4.37
CA ALA A 86 -1.50 9.42 5.84
C ALA A 86 -2.05 8.05 6.25
N TYR A 87 -3.08 7.55 5.56
CA TYR A 87 -3.63 6.22 5.80
C TYR A 87 -2.63 5.08 5.48
N VAL A 88 -1.82 5.25 4.42
CA VAL A 88 -0.69 4.36 4.14
C VAL A 88 0.31 4.36 5.29
N ALA A 89 0.68 5.53 5.81
CA ALA A 89 1.60 5.64 6.94
C ALA A 89 1.03 4.96 8.21
N THR A 90 -0.27 5.09 8.47
CA THR A 90 -0.97 4.37 9.55
C THR A 90 -0.80 2.86 9.42
N HIS A 91 -0.99 2.30 8.22
CA HIS A 91 -0.74 0.88 7.94
C HIS A 91 0.71 0.48 8.21
N LEU A 92 1.68 1.25 7.72
CA LEU A 92 3.10 0.89 7.89
C LEU A 92 3.55 0.94 9.34
N ALA A 93 2.94 1.79 10.16
CA ALA A 93 3.23 1.91 11.58
C ALA A 93 2.53 0.86 12.45
N ASP A 94 1.49 0.21 11.94
CA ASP A 94 0.69 -0.76 12.68
C ASP A 94 1.51 -1.99 13.12
N PRO A 95 1.45 -2.40 14.41
CA PRO A 95 2.19 -3.56 14.89
C PRO A 95 1.88 -4.87 14.16
N ALA A 96 0.63 -5.10 13.72
CA ALA A 96 0.27 -6.32 13.01
C ALA A 96 0.84 -6.32 11.59
N PHE A 97 0.81 -5.17 10.89
CA PHE A 97 1.48 -5.02 9.60
C PHE A 97 2.98 -5.27 9.70
N ARG A 98 3.64 -4.70 10.72
CA ARG A 98 5.08 -4.88 10.96
C ARG A 98 5.45 -6.32 11.27
N ALA A 99 4.64 -6.99 12.10
CA ALA A 99 4.81 -8.42 12.37
C ALA A 99 4.65 -9.26 11.09
N TRP A 100 3.63 -8.97 10.27
CA TRP A 100 3.43 -9.63 8.99
C TRP A 100 4.62 -9.42 8.04
N ARG A 101 5.13 -8.20 7.94
CA ARG A 101 6.34 -7.88 7.16
C ARG A 101 7.55 -8.65 7.66
N ALA A 102 7.82 -8.63 8.95
CA ALA A 102 8.96 -9.34 9.54
C ALA A 102 8.92 -10.84 9.23
N GLU A 103 7.75 -11.48 9.31
CA GLU A 103 7.58 -12.89 8.91
C GLU A 103 7.79 -13.09 7.41
N GLY A 104 7.25 -12.21 6.56
CA GLY A 104 7.42 -12.26 5.11
C GLY A 104 8.88 -12.18 4.67
N LEU A 105 9.68 -11.35 5.35
CA LEU A 105 11.11 -11.15 5.07
C LEU A 105 11.99 -12.34 5.43
N LYS A 106 11.52 -13.30 6.22
CA LYS A 106 12.24 -14.57 6.46
C LYS A 106 12.37 -15.41 5.20
N LYS A 107 11.53 -15.16 4.19
CA LYS A 107 11.57 -15.86 2.90
C LYS A 107 12.27 -15.01 1.86
N ARG A 108 13.41 -15.49 1.36
CA ARG A 108 14.17 -14.89 0.26
C ARG A 108 13.99 -15.70 -1.01
N TYR A 109 13.76 -15.01 -2.13
CA TYR A 109 13.71 -15.61 -3.46
C TYR A 109 14.99 -15.25 -4.22
N ASP A 110 15.55 -16.21 -4.95
CA ASP A 110 16.75 -16.05 -5.77
C ASP A 110 16.58 -16.82 -7.10
N PRO A 111 16.46 -16.15 -8.25
CA PRO A 111 16.45 -14.69 -8.41
C PRO A 111 15.19 -14.04 -7.81
N GLU A 112 15.25 -12.74 -7.56
CA GLU A 112 14.06 -11.99 -7.14
C GLU A 112 13.01 -11.99 -8.26
N PRO A 113 11.76 -12.40 -7.99
CA PRO A 113 10.77 -12.66 -9.03
C PRO A 113 10.28 -11.40 -9.75
N TYR A 114 10.41 -10.21 -9.15
CA TYR A 114 9.81 -8.97 -9.64
C TYR A 114 10.81 -7.79 -9.64
N ALA A 115 12.07 -8.04 -9.99
CA ALA A 115 13.06 -6.97 -10.11
C ALA A 115 12.64 -5.96 -11.19
N GLN A 116 12.58 -4.67 -10.83
CA GLN A 116 12.14 -3.59 -11.73
C GLN A 116 13.28 -2.99 -12.57
N GLY A 117 14.54 -3.30 -12.25
CA GLY A 117 15.69 -2.63 -12.86
C GLY A 117 15.81 -1.14 -12.50
N LEU A 118 15.15 -0.72 -11.42
CA LEU A 118 15.16 0.64 -10.87
C LEU A 118 16.08 0.72 -9.65
N ASP A 119 16.54 1.92 -9.33
CA ASP A 119 17.14 2.19 -8.02
C ASP A 119 16.10 2.02 -6.90
N SER A 120 16.56 1.77 -5.69
CA SER A 120 15.70 1.60 -4.52
C SER A 120 16.33 2.13 -3.24
N VAL A 121 15.47 2.49 -2.30
CA VAL A 121 15.84 2.82 -0.91
C VAL A 121 15.21 1.82 0.05
N ASP A 122 15.59 1.91 1.33
CA ASP A 122 15.00 1.11 2.38
C ASP A 122 13.48 1.32 2.50
N TRP A 123 12.81 0.38 3.16
CA TRP A 123 11.36 0.44 3.37
C TRP A 123 10.94 1.77 4.02
N PRO A 124 9.91 2.47 3.52
CA PRO A 124 9.60 3.86 3.91
C PRO A 124 8.75 3.94 5.18
N GLY A 125 8.74 2.88 5.99
CA GLY A 125 8.00 2.78 7.25
C GLY A 125 8.94 2.54 8.43
N PRO A 126 8.44 2.61 9.67
CA PRO A 126 9.25 2.30 10.85
C PRO A 126 9.78 0.87 10.80
N ASP A 127 10.95 0.67 11.42
CA ASP A 127 11.68 -0.61 11.46
C ASP A 127 10.82 -1.78 11.98
#